data_AF-A0A935FLG4-F1
#
_entry.id   AF-A0A935FLG4-F1
#
_cell.length_a   1.000
_cell.length_b   1.000
_cell.length_c   1.000
_cell.angle_alpha   90.00
_cell.angle_beta   90.00
_cell.angle_gamma   90.00
#
_symmetry.space_group_name_H-M   'P 1'
#
loop_
_entity.id
_entity.type
_entity.pdbx_description
1 polymer ?
#
loop_
_entity_poly.entity_id
_entity_poly.type
_entity_poly.pdbx_seq_one_letter_code
_entity_poly.pdbx_strand_id
1 'polypeptide(L)'
;MLAAPGPRAERTTLRDLLPPCGPNEALVLEPAEAAGSLSGNVASRPSARRGEHRSGTYGPVREHRSTAATQRSGGAAISRQAPSGTVLYFPGCGSERLYGSIGLAALHVLQTLGLRVVLPPPFLCCGFPAWANAARVPHGRQTLRDTIVFSQIREMLAHLSFEAVVVTCGTCHEALGGMEAQKIFGAPVVDLLRLAHDRGLRLRPPEGALLYHTPCHDGLQGRAPALLAELGGYRLEPIAHCCSEAGTLALSRPDIANAMLHRKRTALLPALAARPAPERPAVVLTTCPSCISGLGRNAALGVEPRHVAVELAAALSGAGWRETARTQCASAQALRF
;
A
#
# COMPACT_ATOMS: atom_id res chain seq x y z
N MET A 1 36.25 -2.95 -10.07
CA MET A 1 34.98 -2.28 -10.42
C MET A 1 33.92 -3.35 -10.65
N LEU A 2 33.08 -3.63 -9.66
CA LEU A 2 32.04 -4.67 -9.76
C LEU A 2 30.85 -4.15 -10.56
N ALA A 3 30.89 -4.32 -11.88
CA ALA A 3 29.72 -4.18 -12.74
C ALA A 3 28.79 -5.39 -12.55
N ALA A 4 28.14 -5.49 -11.39
CA ALA A 4 26.90 -6.27 -11.31
C ALA A 4 25.81 -5.36 -11.87
N PRO A 5 25.11 -5.72 -12.97
CA PRO A 5 23.98 -4.93 -13.42
C PRO A 5 22.96 -4.92 -12.27
N GLY A 6 22.84 -3.78 -11.59
CA GLY A 6 21.76 -3.55 -10.65
C GLY A 6 20.44 -3.70 -11.39
N PRO A 7 19.34 -4.08 -10.72
CA PRO A 7 18.04 -4.09 -11.36
C PRO A 7 17.79 -2.71 -11.99
N ARG A 8 17.32 -2.71 -13.25
CA ARG A 8 17.01 -1.47 -13.95
C ARG A 8 15.97 -0.71 -13.13
N ALA A 9 16.39 0.41 -12.53
CA ALA A 9 15.44 1.33 -11.91
C ALA A 9 14.37 1.69 -12.94
N GLU A 10 13.12 1.75 -12.51
CA GLU A 10 12.04 2.14 -13.40
C GLU A 10 12.32 3.57 -13.89
N ARG A 11 12.19 3.80 -15.19
CA ARG A 11 12.42 5.13 -15.78
C ARG A 11 11.35 6.15 -15.37
N THR A 12 10.26 5.70 -14.75
CA THR A 12 9.08 6.48 -14.43
C THR A 12 8.82 6.40 -12.94
N THR A 13 8.77 7.56 -12.28
CA THR A 13 8.39 7.69 -10.88
C THR A 13 6.87 7.63 -10.74
N LEU A 14 6.38 7.43 -9.51
CA LEU A 14 4.93 7.54 -9.25
C LEU A 14 4.39 8.92 -9.62
N ARG A 15 5.19 9.99 -9.44
CA ARG A 15 4.76 11.37 -9.70
C ARG A 15 4.66 11.71 -11.19
N ASP A 16 5.35 10.98 -12.05
CA ASP A 16 5.16 11.09 -13.51
C ASP A 16 3.82 10.48 -13.97
N LEU A 17 3.15 9.73 -13.08
CA LEU A 17 1.88 9.04 -13.34
C LEU A 17 0.68 9.70 -12.67
N LEU A 18 0.93 10.71 -11.85
CA LEU A 18 -0.08 11.43 -11.09
C LEU A 18 -0.24 12.86 -11.65
N PRO A 19 -1.40 13.50 -11.41
CA PRO A 19 -1.54 14.92 -11.67
C PRO A 19 -0.47 15.76 -10.94
N PRO A 20 -0.15 16.95 -11.47
CA PRO A 20 0.77 17.87 -10.80
C PRO A 20 0.36 18.14 -9.35
N CYS A 21 1.34 18.13 -8.45
CA CYS A 21 1.16 18.36 -7.03
C CYS A 21 2.35 19.17 -6.52
N GLY A 22 2.08 20.37 -6.02
CA GLY A 22 3.05 21.26 -5.44
C GLY A 22 3.54 20.80 -4.06
N PRO A 23 4.55 21.49 -3.49
CA PRO A 23 5.13 21.16 -2.19
C PRO A 23 4.18 21.41 -1.00
N ASN A 24 3.15 22.23 -1.18
CA ASN A 24 2.14 22.58 -0.17
C ASN A 24 0.75 22.03 -0.57
N GLU A 25 0.74 20.94 -1.34
CA GLU A 25 -0.47 20.31 -1.83
C GLU A 25 -0.47 18.83 -1.47
N ALA A 26 -1.64 18.29 -1.17
CA ALA A 26 -1.88 16.86 -1.08
C ALA A 26 -2.78 16.41 -2.24
N LEU A 27 -2.55 15.22 -2.78
CA LEU A 27 -3.47 14.65 -3.76
C LEU A 27 -4.55 13.86 -3.04
N VAL A 28 -5.80 14.04 -3.45
CA VAL A 28 -6.94 13.25 -2.97
C VAL A 28 -7.51 12.47 -4.15
N LEU A 29 -7.54 11.15 -4.02
CA LEU A 29 -8.20 10.25 -4.93
C LEU A 29 -9.51 9.80 -4.29
N GLU A 30 -10.60 10.31 -4.86
CA GLU A 30 -11.95 9.83 -4.56
C GLU A 30 -12.15 8.45 -5.21
N PRO A 31 -12.85 7.51 -4.55
CA PRO A 31 -13.22 6.25 -5.18
C PRO A 31 -14.07 6.51 -6.43
N ALA A 32 -14.00 5.61 -7.41
CA ALA A 32 -14.53 5.79 -8.78
C ALA A 32 -16.05 6.10 -8.90
N GLU A 33 -16.81 6.15 -7.80
CA GLU A 33 -18.22 6.56 -7.77
C GLU A 33 -18.49 7.91 -7.07
N ALA A 34 -17.46 8.62 -6.61
CA ALA A 34 -17.58 9.94 -5.98
C ALA A 34 -17.23 11.13 -6.91
N ALA A 35 -16.72 10.86 -8.12
CA ALA A 35 -16.31 11.89 -9.09
C ALA A 35 -17.47 12.43 -9.95
N GLY A 36 -18.57 12.86 -9.31
CA GLY A 36 -19.78 13.28 -10.02
C GLY A 36 -20.66 14.30 -9.28
N SER A 37 -20.11 15.45 -8.86
CA SER A 37 -20.80 16.76 -8.84
C SER A 37 -19.94 17.85 -8.18
N LEU A 38 -19.31 18.69 -8.99
CA LEU A 38 -19.00 20.08 -8.59
C LEU A 38 -19.73 21.02 -9.57
N SER A 39 -21.04 21.14 -9.37
CA SER A 39 -21.89 22.20 -9.92
C SER A 39 -23.30 22.05 -9.33
N GLY A 40 -23.76 23.05 -8.58
CA GLY A 40 -25.20 23.25 -8.30
C GLY A 40 -25.65 23.28 -6.83
N ASN A 41 -25.69 24.49 -6.27
CA ASN A 41 -26.65 25.06 -5.30
C ASN A 41 -27.27 24.23 -4.16
N VAL A 42 -26.94 24.67 -2.94
CA VAL A 42 -27.80 25.02 -1.78
C VAL A 42 -29.21 24.39 -1.72
N ALA A 43 -29.44 23.58 -0.67
CA ALA A 43 -30.62 23.68 0.18
C ALA A 43 -30.35 23.05 1.55
N SER A 44 -30.28 23.90 2.57
CA SER A 44 -30.20 23.53 3.99
C SER A 44 -31.51 22.92 4.48
N ARG A 45 -31.44 21.88 5.32
CA ARG A 45 -32.53 21.48 6.23
C ARG A 45 -31.99 21.11 7.60
N PRO A 46 -32.78 21.33 8.68
CA PRO A 46 -32.24 21.67 10.00
C PRO A 46 -32.04 20.46 10.89
N SER A 47 -31.13 20.61 11.87
CA SER A 47 -30.89 19.64 12.93
C SER A 47 -32.07 19.57 13.89
N ALA A 48 -32.55 18.36 14.21
CA ALA A 48 -33.44 18.13 15.34
C ALA A 48 -32.64 17.53 16.50
N ARG A 49 -32.68 18.21 17.65
CA ARG A 49 -32.18 17.74 18.95
C ARG A 49 -33.21 16.83 19.63
N ARG A 50 -32.67 15.85 20.37
CA ARG A 50 -33.10 15.22 21.65
C ARG A 50 -34.61 15.06 21.96
N GLY A 51 -34.97 13.83 22.32
CA GLY A 51 -36.14 13.49 23.12
C GLY A 51 -36.01 12.07 23.69
N GLU A 52 -36.33 11.93 24.97
CA GLU A 52 -35.92 10.87 25.91
C GLU A 52 -36.71 9.55 25.84
N HIS A 53 -36.14 8.56 26.54
CA HIS A 53 -36.73 7.33 27.05
C HIS A 53 -38.19 7.43 27.52
N ARG A 54 -39.01 6.45 27.13
CA ARG A 54 -39.73 5.56 28.07
C ARG A 54 -40.40 4.37 27.38
N SER A 55 -40.17 3.19 27.98
CA SER A 55 -40.97 1.96 27.97
C SER A 55 -42.48 2.25 27.94
N GLY A 56 -43.36 1.52 27.27
CA GLY A 56 -43.40 0.10 26.93
C GLY A 56 -44.86 -0.34 27.16
N THR A 57 -45.41 -1.20 26.31
CA THR A 57 -46.27 -2.37 26.59
C THR A 57 -47.09 -2.78 25.36
N TYR A 58 -47.13 -4.10 25.18
CA TYR A 58 -47.66 -4.88 24.07
C TYR A 58 -49.20 -4.94 24.01
N GLY A 59 -49.75 -5.15 22.81
CA GLY A 59 -51.10 -5.64 22.54
C GLY A 59 -51.25 -6.05 21.05
N PRO A 60 -52.02 -7.11 20.72
CA PRO A 60 -51.57 -8.17 19.81
C PRO A 60 -51.94 -7.99 18.33
N VAL A 61 -51.12 -8.54 17.43
CA VAL A 61 -51.43 -8.65 15.99
C VAL A 61 -51.86 -10.09 15.67
N ARG A 62 -53.07 -10.21 15.11
CA ARG A 62 -53.62 -11.42 14.50
C ARG A 62 -53.05 -11.64 13.08
N GLU A 63 -52.54 -12.85 12.89
CA GLU A 63 -52.68 -13.78 11.75
C GLU A 63 -52.85 -13.33 10.28
N HIS A 64 -51.98 -13.94 9.46
CA HIS A 64 -52.22 -14.63 8.17
C HIS A 64 -52.60 -13.85 6.89
N ARG A 65 -51.68 -13.88 5.91
CA ARG A 65 -51.78 -14.44 4.53
C ARG A 65 -50.73 -13.78 3.62
N SER A 66 -49.66 -14.47 3.24
CA SER A 66 -49.50 -15.35 2.06
C SER A 66 -49.53 -14.64 0.70
N THR A 67 -48.51 -14.94 -0.10
CA THR A 67 -48.37 -14.74 -1.56
C THR A 67 -48.09 -13.28 -1.98
N ALA A 68 -47.26 -12.96 -2.98
CA ALA A 68 -46.69 -13.74 -4.06
C ALA A 68 -45.36 -13.12 -4.49
N ALA A 69 -44.48 -13.97 -5.03
CA ALA A 69 -43.29 -13.55 -5.72
C ALA A 69 -43.66 -12.75 -6.98
N THR A 70 -43.16 -11.53 -7.05
CA THR A 70 -43.07 -10.77 -8.31
C THR A 70 -41.58 -10.61 -8.61
N GLN A 71 -41.09 -11.46 -9.50
CA GLN A 71 -39.80 -11.26 -10.16
C GLN A 71 -39.84 -9.94 -10.91
N ARG A 72 -39.16 -8.93 -10.38
CA ARG A 72 -38.71 -7.78 -11.15
C ARG A 72 -37.23 -7.97 -11.45
N SER A 73 -36.96 -8.26 -12.72
CA SER A 73 -35.70 -8.01 -13.41
C SER A 73 -35.30 -6.55 -13.20
N GLY A 74 -34.53 -6.30 -12.14
CA GLY A 74 -33.88 -5.02 -11.87
C GLY A 74 -32.45 -5.11 -12.37
N GLY A 75 -32.15 -4.43 -13.49
CA GLY A 75 -30.78 -4.06 -13.81
C GLY A 75 -30.16 -3.41 -12.57
N ALA A 76 -28.95 -3.83 -12.22
CA ALA A 76 -28.25 -3.37 -11.03
C ALA A 76 -28.21 -1.84 -11.03
N ALA A 77 -29.05 -1.25 -10.18
CA ALA A 77 -29.04 0.17 -9.92
C ALA A 77 -27.70 0.49 -9.28
N ILE A 78 -26.86 1.25 -10.00
CA ILE A 78 -25.59 1.79 -9.51
C ILE A 78 -25.95 2.77 -8.40
N SER A 79 -25.88 2.30 -7.15
CA SER A 79 -26.14 3.10 -5.96
C SER A 79 -24.87 3.84 -5.59
N ARG A 80 -24.88 5.18 -5.69
CA ARG A 80 -23.83 6.09 -5.21
C ARG A 80 -23.33 5.66 -3.83
N GLN A 81 -22.19 4.97 -3.75
CA GLN A 81 -21.58 4.61 -2.48
C GLN A 81 -20.63 5.73 -2.02
N ALA A 82 -20.89 6.27 -0.83
CA ALA A 82 -19.92 7.09 -0.13
C ALA A 82 -18.64 6.27 0.11
N PRO A 83 -17.45 6.90 0.15
CA PRO A 83 -16.21 6.18 0.42
C PRO A 83 -16.34 5.35 1.69
N SER A 84 -15.89 4.09 1.62
CA SER A 84 -15.96 3.17 2.76
C SER A 84 -14.96 3.52 3.88
N GLY A 85 -14.07 4.49 3.62
CA GLY A 85 -13.08 5.01 4.56
C GLY A 85 -12.12 5.99 3.88
N THR A 86 -11.31 6.69 4.67
CA THR A 86 -10.22 7.54 4.18
C THR A 86 -8.90 7.05 4.74
N VAL A 87 -7.86 6.99 3.90
CA VAL A 87 -6.51 6.62 4.30
C VAL A 87 -5.49 7.65 3.80
N LEU A 88 -4.42 7.85 4.55
CA LEU A 88 -3.23 8.49 4.03
C LEU A 88 -2.32 7.40 3.47
N TYR A 89 -2.00 7.44 2.17
CA TYR A 89 -0.97 6.58 1.62
C TYR A 89 0.38 7.30 1.62
N PHE A 90 1.33 6.79 2.40
CA PHE A 90 2.71 7.26 2.43
C PHE A 90 3.60 6.34 1.59
N PRO A 91 3.91 6.70 0.33
CA PRO A 91 4.74 5.84 -0.54
C PRO A 91 6.22 5.84 -0.13
N GLY A 92 6.68 6.90 0.55
CA GLY A 92 8.08 7.14 0.83
C GLY A 92 8.94 7.20 -0.45
N CYS A 93 10.27 7.31 -0.28
CA CYS A 93 11.17 7.40 -1.43
C CYS A 93 11.23 6.11 -2.27
N GLY A 94 11.03 4.94 -1.66
CA GLY A 94 11.11 3.65 -2.35
C GLY A 94 10.02 3.47 -3.41
N SER A 95 8.75 3.56 -2.99
CA SER A 95 7.60 3.31 -3.86
C SER A 95 7.24 4.52 -4.73
N GLU A 96 7.75 5.70 -4.40
CA GLU A 96 7.51 6.92 -5.18
C GLU A 96 8.60 7.19 -6.21
N ARG A 97 9.88 7.16 -5.82
CA ARG A 97 11.00 7.56 -6.68
C ARG A 97 11.72 6.40 -7.35
N LEU A 98 11.93 5.28 -6.64
CA LEU A 98 12.76 4.18 -7.15
C LEU A 98 11.95 3.14 -7.93
N TYR A 99 10.74 2.85 -7.44
CA TYR A 99 9.86 1.80 -7.96
C TYR A 99 8.42 2.31 -8.05
N GLY A 100 8.17 3.23 -8.99
CA GLY A 100 6.88 3.89 -9.17
C GLY A 100 5.72 2.92 -9.38
N SER A 101 5.97 1.74 -9.96
CA SER A 101 4.97 0.67 -10.12
C SER A 101 4.44 0.14 -8.79
N ILE A 102 5.23 0.16 -7.71
CA ILE A 102 4.79 -0.23 -6.37
C ILE A 102 3.80 0.80 -5.84
N GLY A 103 4.13 2.09 -6.01
CA GLY A 103 3.24 3.19 -5.70
C GLY A 103 1.90 3.09 -6.44
N LEU A 104 1.97 2.88 -7.75
CA LEU A 104 0.80 2.75 -8.61
C LEU A 104 -0.06 1.55 -8.22
N ALA A 105 0.56 0.40 -7.95
CA ALA A 105 -0.14 -0.80 -7.51
C ALA A 105 -0.83 -0.61 -6.16
N ALA A 106 -0.19 0.09 -5.21
CA ALA A 106 -0.80 0.42 -3.93
C ALA A 106 -2.05 1.29 -4.10
N LEU A 107 -1.97 2.34 -4.93
CA LEU A 107 -3.12 3.19 -5.23
C LEU A 107 -4.26 2.37 -5.86
N HIS A 108 -3.93 1.48 -6.79
CA HIS A 108 -4.92 0.61 -7.41
C HIS A 108 -5.63 -0.30 -6.40
N VAL A 109 -4.88 -0.94 -5.52
CA VAL A 109 -5.44 -1.80 -4.46
C VAL A 109 -6.35 -0.98 -3.54
N LEU A 110 -5.89 0.19 -3.08
CA LEU A 110 -6.68 1.06 -2.20
C LEU A 110 -7.97 1.57 -2.86
N GLN A 111 -7.90 1.99 -4.12
CA GLN A 111 -9.06 2.42 -4.90
C GLN A 111 -10.06 1.27 -5.13
N THR A 112 -9.56 0.05 -5.37
CA THR A 112 -10.39 -1.15 -5.53
C THR A 112 -11.09 -1.54 -4.22
N LEU A 113 -10.49 -1.21 -3.06
CA LEU A 113 -11.12 -1.34 -1.74
C LEU A 113 -12.17 -0.24 -1.45
N GLY A 114 -12.42 0.68 -2.40
CA GLY A 114 -13.38 1.77 -2.25
C GLY A 114 -12.96 2.83 -1.23
N LEU A 115 -11.65 2.99 -1.03
CA LEU A 115 -11.08 3.96 -0.09
C LEU A 115 -10.82 5.29 -0.78
N ARG A 116 -11.10 6.39 -0.07
CA ARG A 116 -10.50 7.69 -0.38
C ARG A 116 -9.03 7.65 0.00
N VAL A 117 -8.15 8.00 -0.92
CA VAL A 117 -6.71 7.99 -0.70
C VAL A 117 -6.15 9.40 -0.73
N VAL A 118 -5.53 9.82 0.37
CA VAL A 118 -4.78 11.06 0.46
C VAL A 118 -3.30 10.73 0.29
N LEU A 119 -2.62 11.36 -0.66
CA LEU A 119 -1.17 11.30 -0.78
C LEU A 119 -0.56 12.62 -0.32
N PRO A 120 0.54 12.58 0.45
CA PRO A 120 1.28 13.78 0.80
C PRO A 120 1.90 14.46 -0.45
N PRO A 121 2.48 15.66 -0.31
CA PRO A 121 3.28 16.30 -1.33
C PRO A 121 4.35 15.36 -1.94
N PRO A 122 4.87 15.66 -3.13
CA PRO A 122 5.85 14.80 -3.75
C PRO A 122 7.13 14.71 -2.91
N PHE A 123 7.71 13.51 -2.92
CA PHE A 123 9.08 13.25 -2.53
C PHE A 123 9.42 13.36 -1.04
N LEU A 124 8.46 13.05 -0.17
CA LEU A 124 8.73 12.87 1.25
C LEU A 124 9.54 11.57 1.49
N CYS A 125 10.49 11.66 2.41
CA CYS A 125 11.33 10.54 2.82
C CYS A 125 11.19 10.37 4.33
N CYS A 126 10.92 9.18 4.83
CA CYS A 126 10.78 8.93 6.27
C CYS A 126 12.06 9.19 7.10
N GLY A 127 13.18 9.55 6.47
CA GLY A 127 14.41 9.93 7.15
C GLY A 127 15.19 8.76 7.76
N PHE A 128 14.70 7.52 7.64
CA PHE A 128 15.32 6.36 8.26
C PHE A 128 16.78 6.11 7.83
N PRO A 129 17.17 6.22 6.54
CA PRO A 129 18.57 6.04 6.16
C PRO A 129 19.52 7.03 6.84
N ALA A 130 19.11 8.29 7.02
CA ALA A 130 19.92 9.27 7.75
C ALA A 130 20.08 8.89 9.23
N TRP A 131 19.01 8.40 9.86
CA TRP A 131 19.07 7.89 11.24
C TRP A 131 20.01 6.69 11.38
N ALA A 132 19.89 5.70 10.48
CA ALA A 132 20.70 4.49 10.49
C ALA A 132 22.20 4.76 10.26
N ASN A 133 22.55 5.82 9.51
CA ASN A 133 23.93 6.26 9.31
C ASN A 133 24.40 7.31 10.35
N ALA A 134 23.69 7.44 11.48
CA ALA A 134 23.99 8.40 12.54
C ALA A 134 24.03 9.88 12.10
N ALA A 135 23.44 10.22 10.94
CA ALA A 135 23.31 11.58 10.45
C ALA A 135 22.15 12.30 11.17
N ARG A 136 22.34 12.58 12.47
CA ARG A 136 21.29 13.09 13.38
C ARG A 136 20.68 14.41 12.93
N VAL A 137 21.49 15.36 12.45
CA VAL A 137 20.99 16.68 12.02
C VAL A 137 20.11 16.58 10.76
N PRO A 138 20.56 15.94 9.65
CA PRO A 138 19.68 15.70 8.50
C PRO A 138 18.42 14.91 8.86
N HIS A 139 18.54 13.87 9.68
CA HIS A 139 17.41 13.09 10.14
C HIS A 139 16.39 13.96 10.91
N GLY A 140 16.84 14.73 11.90
CA GLY A 140 15.96 15.60 12.69
C GLY A 140 15.25 16.66 11.84
N ARG A 141 15.94 17.25 10.85
CA ARG A 141 15.33 18.18 9.89
C ARG A 141 14.25 17.50 9.05
N GLN A 142 14.49 16.28 8.58
CA GLN A 142 13.52 15.52 7.80
C GLN A 142 12.29 15.14 8.64
N THR A 143 12.51 14.62 9.85
CA THR A 143 11.43 14.28 10.79
C THR A 143 10.55 15.51 11.12
N LEU A 144 11.17 16.65 11.41
CA LEU A 144 10.43 17.88 11.69
C LEU A 144 9.62 18.33 10.47
N ARG A 145 10.22 18.31 9.28
CA ARG A 145 9.53 18.66 8.03
C ARG A 145 8.31 17.76 7.80
N ASP A 146 8.47 16.45 7.90
CA ASP A 146 7.39 15.51 7.64
C ASP A 146 6.28 15.65 8.70
N THR A 147 6.64 15.89 9.96
CA THR A 147 5.68 16.17 11.05
C THR A 147 4.86 17.42 10.77
N ILE A 148 5.49 18.50 10.28
CA ILE A 148 4.79 19.74 9.90
C ILE A 148 3.82 19.45 8.75
N VAL A 149 4.29 18.79 7.69
CA VAL A 149 3.46 18.46 6.52
C VAL A 149 2.28 17.59 6.91
N PHE A 150 2.49 16.55 7.73
CA PHE A 150 1.41 15.71 8.20
C PHE A 150 0.40 16.45 9.07
N SER A 151 0.86 17.34 9.95
CA SER A 151 -0.03 18.17 10.76
C SER A 151 -0.87 19.11 9.90
N GLN A 152 -0.26 19.72 8.87
CA GLN A 152 -0.98 20.59 7.92
C GLN A 152 -2.02 19.82 7.10
N ILE A 153 -1.67 18.64 6.59
CA ILE A 153 -2.62 17.77 5.88
C ILE A 153 -3.77 17.38 6.82
N ARG A 154 -3.46 17.01 8.06
CA ARG A 154 -4.47 16.63 9.05
C ARG A 154 -5.45 17.77 9.33
N GLU A 155 -4.93 18.98 9.52
CA GLU A 155 -5.72 20.18 9.80
C GLU A 155 -6.60 20.55 8.60
N MET A 156 -6.03 20.60 7.39
CA MET A 156 -6.78 20.85 6.15
C MET A 156 -7.92 19.85 5.97
N LEU A 157 -7.68 18.58 6.31
CA LEU A 157 -8.64 17.49 6.19
C LEU A 157 -9.28 17.11 7.54
N ALA A 158 -9.43 18.07 8.45
CA ALA A 158 -10.02 17.84 9.78
C ALA A 158 -11.45 17.28 9.71
N HIS A 159 -12.20 17.61 8.65
CA HIS A 159 -13.53 17.11 8.37
C HIS A 159 -13.56 15.62 7.94
N LEU A 160 -12.40 15.04 7.60
CA LEU A 160 -12.25 13.62 7.29
C LEU A 160 -11.75 12.86 8.53
N SER A 161 -12.23 11.62 8.68
CA SER A 161 -11.70 10.66 9.64
C SER A 161 -10.80 9.66 8.90
N PHE A 162 -9.54 9.58 9.32
CA PHE A 162 -8.58 8.63 8.76
C PHE A 162 -8.71 7.29 9.48
N GLU A 163 -8.76 6.21 8.72
CA GLU A 163 -8.75 4.85 9.26
C GLU A 163 -7.33 4.32 9.42
N ALA A 164 -6.41 4.75 8.55
CA ALA A 164 -5.04 4.26 8.53
C ALA A 164 -4.08 5.22 7.83
N VAL A 165 -2.82 5.16 8.27
CA VAL A 165 -1.66 5.61 7.50
C VAL A 165 -1.02 4.39 6.85
N VAL A 166 -1.23 4.24 5.55
CA VAL A 166 -0.83 3.06 4.78
C VAL A 166 0.60 3.24 4.26
N VAL A 167 1.41 2.21 4.43
CA VAL A 167 2.76 2.11 3.85
C VAL A 167 2.92 0.85 3.02
N THR A 168 3.88 0.87 2.09
CA THR A 168 4.33 -0.30 1.33
C THR A 168 5.78 -0.66 1.65
N CYS A 169 6.32 -0.19 2.77
CA CYS A 169 7.71 -0.40 3.15
C CYS A 169 7.81 -0.53 4.66
N GLY A 170 8.29 -1.68 5.15
CA GLY A 170 8.44 -1.91 6.58
C GLY A 170 9.42 -0.95 7.28
N THR A 171 10.43 -0.42 6.58
CA THR A 171 11.27 0.66 7.11
C THR A 171 10.50 1.96 7.31
N CYS A 172 9.57 2.29 6.40
CA CYS A 172 8.69 3.44 6.59
C CYS A 172 7.72 3.21 7.74
N HIS A 173 7.19 1.98 7.91
CA HIS A 173 6.34 1.62 9.04
C HIS A 173 7.01 1.97 10.38
N GLU A 174 8.26 1.52 10.59
CA GLU A 174 9.03 1.82 11.80
C GLU A 174 9.30 3.32 11.98
N ALA A 175 9.78 3.98 10.92
CA ALA A 175 10.11 5.40 10.95
C ALA A 175 8.88 6.27 11.28
N LEU A 176 7.74 6.00 10.65
CA LEU A 176 6.50 6.73 10.90
C LEU A 176 5.98 6.50 12.33
N GLY A 177 6.16 5.29 12.88
CA GLY A 177 5.85 5.00 14.29
C GLY A 177 6.68 5.84 15.26
N GLY A 178 7.98 6.00 14.98
CA GLY A 178 8.87 6.88 15.75
C GLY A 178 8.55 8.37 15.62
N MET A 179 7.95 8.80 14.50
CA MET A 179 7.43 10.16 14.31
C MET A 179 6.04 10.38 14.89
N GLU A 180 5.47 9.35 15.52
CA GLU A 180 4.12 9.37 16.09
C GLU A 180 3.03 9.76 15.08
N ALA A 181 3.17 9.36 13.81
CA ALA A 181 2.19 9.64 12.75
C ALA A 181 0.78 9.17 13.15
N GLN A 182 0.69 8.11 13.96
CA GLN A 182 -0.56 7.62 14.50
C GLN A 182 -1.30 8.63 15.40
N LYS A 183 -0.57 9.46 16.15
CA LYS A 183 -1.16 10.52 16.97
C LYS A 183 -1.63 11.68 16.11
N ILE A 184 -0.86 12.03 15.09
CA ILE A 184 -1.21 13.11 14.15
C ILE A 184 -2.51 12.77 13.41
N PHE A 185 -2.61 11.56 12.85
CA PHE A 185 -3.79 11.17 12.08
C PHE A 185 -4.92 10.56 12.91
N GLY A 186 -4.68 10.25 14.19
CA GLY A 186 -5.64 9.51 15.04
C GLY A 186 -5.93 8.10 14.51
N ALA A 187 -4.98 7.52 13.78
CA ALA A 187 -5.15 6.29 13.00
C ALA A 187 -3.86 5.46 13.01
N PRO A 188 -3.92 4.11 13.03
CA PRO A 188 -2.72 3.28 13.03
C PRO A 188 -1.91 3.43 11.73
N VAL A 189 -0.59 3.29 11.84
CA VAL A 189 0.27 3.02 10.68
C VAL A 189 0.16 1.53 10.36
N VAL A 190 -0.16 1.19 9.11
CA VAL A 190 -0.39 -0.20 8.68
C VAL A 190 0.27 -0.46 7.33
N ASP A 191 0.72 -1.71 7.13
CA ASP A 191 1.15 -2.17 5.81
C ASP A 191 -0.06 -2.42 4.89
N LEU A 192 0.08 -2.11 3.60
CA LEU A 192 -0.96 -2.34 2.59
C LEU A 192 -1.51 -3.76 2.59
N LEU A 193 -0.67 -4.78 2.74
CA LEU A 193 -1.11 -6.18 2.76
C LEU A 193 -2.03 -6.45 3.95
N ARG A 194 -1.71 -5.90 5.12
CA ARG A 194 -2.54 -6.03 6.32
C ARG A 194 -3.88 -5.36 6.13
N LEU A 195 -3.88 -4.12 5.64
CA LEU A 195 -5.13 -3.40 5.38
C LEU A 195 -6.00 -4.15 4.36
N ALA A 196 -5.42 -4.64 3.27
CA ALA A 196 -6.14 -5.41 2.27
C ALA A 196 -6.76 -6.70 2.85
N HIS A 197 -6.03 -7.38 3.73
CA HIS A 197 -6.53 -8.56 4.45
C HIS A 197 -7.67 -8.21 5.42
N ASP A 198 -7.49 -7.19 6.26
CA ASP A 198 -8.50 -6.77 7.24
C ASP A 198 -9.81 -6.31 6.55
N ARG A 199 -9.70 -5.75 5.34
CA ARG A 199 -10.85 -5.38 4.49
C ARG A 199 -11.45 -6.54 3.69
N GLY A 200 -10.99 -7.77 3.93
CA GLY A 200 -11.58 -8.98 3.36
C GLY A 200 -11.29 -9.18 1.87
N LEU A 201 -10.20 -8.62 1.34
CA LEU A 201 -9.81 -8.82 -0.05
C LEU A 201 -9.72 -10.32 -0.37
N ARG A 202 -10.12 -10.72 -1.57
CA ARG A 202 -10.01 -12.10 -2.05
C ARG A 202 -9.29 -12.11 -3.39
N LEU A 203 -8.28 -12.97 -3.48
CA LEU A 203 -7.36 -13.02 -4.61
C LEU A 203 -7.36 -14.40 -5.23
N ARG A 204 -6.97 -14.44 -6.51
CA ARG A 204 -6.64 -15.68 -7.21
C ARG A 204 -5.11 -15.73 -7.38
N PRO A 205 -4.39 -16.54 -6.59
CA PRO A 205 -2.94 -16.63 -6.69
C PRO A 205 -2.54 -17.28 -8.02
N PRO A 206 -1.29 -17.08 -8.46
CA PRO A 206 -0.73 -17.87 -9.55
C PRO A 206 -0.61 -19.34 -9.15
N GLU A 207 -0.60 -20.22 -10.16
CA GLU A 207 -0.34 -21.64 -9.94
C GLU A 207 1.09 -21.88 -9.45
N GLY A 208 1.25 -22.79 -8.49
CA GLY A 208 2.54 -23.17 -7.91
C GLY A 208 2.87 -22.48 -6.59
N ALA A 209 4.10 -22.69 -6.11
CA ALA A 209 4.66 -22.01 -4.94
C ALA A 209 5.56 -20.86 -5.41
N LEU A 210 5.52 -19.74 -4.68
CA LEU A 210 6.42 -18.61 -4.88
C LEU A 210 7.45 -18.56 -3.75
N LEU A 211 8.57 -17.90 -3.98
CA LEU A 211 9.54 -17.64 -2.92
C LEU A 211 9.14 -16.36 -2.18
N TYR A 212 9.43 -16.28 -0.88
CA TYR A 212 9.15 -15.10 -0.07
C TYR A 212 10.37 -14.64 0.71
N HIS A 213 10.71 -13.35 0.58
CA HIS A 213 11.74 -12.69 1.34
C HIS A 213 11.14 -11.73 2.38
N THR A 214 11.22 -12.13 3.64
CA THR A 214 10.94 -11.26 4.79
C THR A 214 11.99 -10.15 4.87
N PRO A 215 11.60 -8.86 4.80
CA PRO A 215 12.52 -7.75 5.02
C PRO A 215 13.07 -7.73 6.45
N CYS A 216 14.23 -7.09 6.67
CA CYS A 216 14.79 -6.93 8.02
C CYS A 216 13.91 -6.01 8.90
N HIS A 217 13.32 -4.98 8.29
CA HIS A 217 12.29 -4.15 8.91
C HIS A 217 10.94 -4.65 8.43
N ASP A 218 10.26 -5.46 9.24
CA ASP A 218 9.01 -6.10 8.87
C ASP A 218 7.83 -5.54 9.67
N GLY A 219 7.07 -4.64 9.05
CA GLY A 219 5.85 -4.07 9.64
C GLY A 219 4.72 -5.09 9.84
N LEU A 220 4.86 -6.31 9.30
CA LEU A 220 3.90 -7.40 9.44
C LEU A 220 4.34 -8.46 10.46
N GLN A 221 5.50 -8.30 11.10
CA GLN A 221 5.97 -9.18 12.18
C GLN A 221 5.96 -10.68 11.79
N GLY A 222 6.39 -11.00 10.58
CA GLY A 222 6.44 -12.36 10.03
C GLY A 222 5.10 -12.91 9.53
N ARG A 223 4.00 -12.14 9.63
CA ARG A 223 2.66 -12.61 9.24
C ARG A 223 2.39 -12.58 7.75
N ALA A 224 3.24 -11.95 6.93
CA ALA A 224 2.96 -11.77 5.51
C ALA A 224 2.62 -13.08 4.75
N PRO A 225 3.34 -14.21 4.96
CA PRO A 225 2.96 -15.47 4.31
C PRO A 225 1.58 -16.00 4.73
N ALA A 226 1.25 -15.89 6.02
CA ALA A 226 -0.06 -16.29 6.53
C ALA A 226 -1.17 -15.40 5.95
N LEU A 227 -0.98 -14.09 5.92
CA LEU A 227 -1.95 -13.15 5.34
C LEU A 227 -2.19 -13.41 3.86
N LEU A 228 -1.13 -13.67 3.07
CA LEU A 228 -1.26 -14.02 1.66
C LEU A 228 -1.96 -15.37 1.46
N ALA A 229 -1.66 -16.37 2.31
CA ALA A 229 -2.39 -17.64 2.29
C ALA A 229 -3.88 -17.45 2.59
N GLU A 230 -4.23 -16.62 3.57
CA GLU A 230 -5.63 -16.32 3.96
C GLU A 230 -6.38 -15.48 2.90
N LEU A 231 -5.68 -14.63 2.13
CA LEU A 231 -6.27 -13.80 1.08
C LEU A 231 -6.68 -14.56 -0.20
N GLY A 232 -6.02 -15.69 -0.49
CA GLY A 232 -6.26 -16.39 -1.76
C GLY A 232 -5.64 -17.78 -1.89
N GLY A 233 -4.97 -18.30 -0.87
CA GLY A 233 -4.30 -19.61 -0.92
C GLY A 233 -2.88 -19.57 -1.51
N TYR A 234 -2.18 -18.44 -1.41
CA TYR A 234 -0.77 -18.35 -1.80
C TYR A 234 0.08 -19.38 -1.05
N ARG A 235 0.89 -20.14 -1.78
CA ARG A 235 1.91 -21.03 -1.21
C ARG A 235 3.26 -20.35 -1.32
N LEU A 236 3.85 -20.02 -0.17
CA LEU A 236 5.11 -19.28 -0.11
C LEU A 236 6.20 -20.09 0.60
N GLU A 237 7.34 -20.20 -0.06
CA GLU A 237 8.54 -20.78 0.54
C GLU A 237 9.48 -19.66 1.02
N PRO A 238 9.77 -19.58 2.33
CA PRO A 238 10.61 -18.52 2.86
C PRO A 238 12.07 -18.71 2.44
N ILE A 239 12.71 -17.63 2.00
CA ILE A 239 14.15 -17.61 1.70
C ILE A 239 14.94 -16.86 2.77
N ALA A 240 15.87 -17.57 3.40
CA ALA A 240 16.69 -17.03 4.49
C ALA A 240 17.59 -15.86 4.06
N HIS A 241 18.09 -15.15 5.08
CA HIS A 241 19.05 -14.04 5.00
C HIS A 241 18.56 -12.75 4.33
N CYS A 242 19.23 -11.65 4.71
CA CYS A 242 19.02 -10.29 4.24
C CYS A 242 19.26 -10.16 2.72
N CYS A 243 18.60 -9.18 2.08
CA CYS A 243 18.78 -8.85 0.66
C CYS A 243 20.15 -8.20 0.33
N SER A 244 20.93 -7.83 1.34
CA SER A 244 22.31 -7.28 1.27
C SER A 244 22.50 -5.89 0.65
N GLU A 245 21.45 -5.25 0.14
CA GLU A 245 21.55 -3.97 -0.58
C GLU A 245 20.87 -2.79 0.13
N ALA A 246 19.74 -3.06 0.79
CA ALA A 246 18.87 -2.02 1.33
C ALA A 246 19.52 -1.20 2.46
N GLY A 247 18.96 -0.02 2.74
CA GLY A 247 19.36 0.80 3.90
C GLY A 247 20.77 1.38 3.82
N THR A 248 21.23 1.70 2.60
CA THR A 248 22.59 2.21 2.26
C THR A 248 23.75 1.26 2.63
N LEU A 249 23.48 0.05 3.11
CA LEU A 249 24.51 -0.91 3.53
C LEU A 249 25.53 -1.19 2.41
N ALA A 250 25.06 -1.42 1.18
CA ALA A 250 25.93 -1.69 0.04
C ALA A 250 26.82 -0.51 -0.35
N LEU A 251 26.41 0.73 -0.04
CA LEU A 251 27.21 1.92 -0.26
C LEU A 251 28.22 2.13 0.87
N SER A 252 27.76 2.00 2.12
CA SER A 252 28.58 2.29 3.30
C SER A 252 29.60 1.18 3.60
N ARG A 253 29.25 -0.09 3.35
CA ARG A 253 30.07 -1.29 3.63
C ARG A 253 29.94 -2.33 2.51
N PRO A 254 30.49 -2.05 1.31
CA PRO A 254 30.41 -2.95 0.17
C PRO A 254 31.05 -4.32 0.42
N ASP A 255 32.06 -4.38 1.30
CA ASP A 255 32.72 -5.61 1.73
C ASP A 255 31.77 -6.55 2.49
N ILE A 256 31.02 -6.01 3.47
CA ILE A 256 30.01 -6.76 4.22
C ILE A 256 28.83 -7.12 3.32
N ALA A 257 28.33 -6.16 2.55
CA ALA A 257 27.21 -6.36 1.64
C ALA A 257 27.50 -7.50 0.64
N ASN A 258 28.72 -7.56 0.09
CA ASN A 258 29.09 -8.63 -0.82
C ASN A 258 29.09 -10.02 -0.15
N ALA A 259 29.65 -10.13 1.07
CA ALA A 259 29.59 -11.39 1.83
C ALA A 259 28.15 -11.82 2.14
N MET A 260 27.29 -10.88 2.50
CA MET A 260 25.86 -11.13 2.73
C MET A 260 25.13 -11.55 1.45
N LEU A 261 25.46 -10.94 0.31
CA LEU A 261 24.92 -11.32 -1.00
C LEU A 261 25.27 -12.78 -1.33
N HIS A 262 26.51 -13.22 -1.07
CA HIS A 262 26.91 -14.62 -1.27
C HIS A 262 26.13 -15.58 -0.36
N ARG A 263 25.89 -15.22 0.90
CA ARG A 263 25.02 -16.01 1.79
C ARG A 263 23.60 -16.11 1.26
N LYS A 264 23.04 -14.99 0.77
CA LYS A 264 21.71 -14.98 0.15
C LYS A 264 21.63 -15.88 -1.08
N ARG A 265 22.65 -15.84 -1.95
CA ARG A 265 22.76 -16.72 -3.13
C ARG A 265 22.80 -18.20 -2.72
N THR A 266 23.61 -18.53 -1.73
CA THR A 266 23.71 -19.91 -1.23
C THR A 266 22.37 -20.42 -0.72
N ALA A 267 21.59 -19.58 -0.02
CA ALA A 267 20.25 -19.94 0.42
C ALA A 267 19.20 -20.03 -0.71
N LEU A 268 19.40 -19.30 -1.81
CA LEU A 268 18.52 -19.37 -2.97
C LEU A 268 18.71 -20.66 -3.77
N LEU A 269 19.94 -21.17 -3.90
CA LEU A 269 20.25 -22.29 -4.80
C LEU A 269 19.38 -23.55 -4.57
N PRO A 270 19.19 -24.06 -3.33
CA PRO A 270 18.34 -25.23 -3.11
C PRO A 270 16.88 -24.98 -3.48
N ALA A 271 16.35 -23.80 -3.12
CA ALA A 271 14.98 -23.41 -3.43
C ALA A 271 14.76 -23.27 -4.94
N LEU A 272 15.77 -22.79 -5.68
CA LEU A 272 15.72 -22.70 -7.15
C LEU A 272 15.78 -24.08 -7.81
N ALA A 273 16.62 -24.99 -7.31
CA ALA A 273 16.79 -26.34 -7.84
C ALA A 273 15.54 -27.23 -7.63
N ALA A 274 14.77 -27.00 -6.56
CA ALA A 274 13.56 -27.74 -6.26
C ALA A 274 12.34 -27.33 -7.12
N ARG A 275 12.46 -26.31 -7.98
CA ARG A 275 11.33 -25.78 -8.74
C ARG A 275 10.95 -26.69 -9.91
N PRO A 276 9.64 -26.92 -10.16
CA PRO A 276 9.18 -27.75 -11.27
C PRO A 276 9.38 -27.13 -12.66
N ALA A 277 9.53 -25.80 -12.75
CA ALA A 277 9.67 -25.04 -13.99
C ALA A 277 10.94 -24.16 -13.94
N PRO A 278 12.15 -24.76 -14.03
CA PRO A 278 13.42 -24.03 -13.93
C PRO A 278 13.63 -23.01 -15.06
N GLU A 279 12.98 -23.19 -16.21
CA GLU A 279 13.03 -22.28 -17.36
C GLU A 279 12.30 -20.94 -17.12
N ARG A 280 11.41 -20.87 -16.13
CA ARG A 280 10.72 -19.63 -15.75
C ARG A 280 11.45 -18.96 -14.58
N PRO A 281 11.56 -17.61 -14.55
CA PRO A 281 12.10 -16.90 -13.40
C PRO A 281 11.37 -17.24 -12.09
N ALA A 282 12.13 -17.42 -11.01
CA ALA A 282 11.61 -17.59 -9.66
C ALA A 282 11.15 -16.24 -9.11
N VAL A 283 9.84 -16.08 -9.00
CA VAL A 283 9.28 -14.88 -8.37
C VAL A 283 9.57 -14.92 -6.87
N VAL A 284 10.26 -13.89 -6.37
CA VAL A 284 10.52 -13.67 -4.95
C VAL A 284 9.70 -12.48 -4.47
N LEU A 285 8.67 -12.75 -3.68
CA LEU A 285 7.81 -11.72 -3.09
C LEU A 285 8.49 -11.05 -1.89
N THR A 286 8.25 -9.74 -1.72
CA THR A 286 8.69 -8.99 -0.53
C THR A 286 7.82 -7.74 -0.32
N THR A 287 7.77 -7.23 0.91
CA THR A 287 7.02 -6.01 1.31
C THR A 287 7.94 -4.79 1.48
N CYS A 288 9.15 -4.84 0.92
CA CYS A 288 10.10 -3.74 0.98
C CYS A 288 10.60 -3.36 -0.43
N PRO A 289 10.36 -2.12 -0.89
CA PRO A 289 10.87 -1.63 -2.17
C PRO A 289 12.39 -1.72 -2.27
N SER A 290 13.12 -1.39 -1.21
CA SER A 290 14.58 -1.47 -1.22
C SER A 290 15.11 -2.90 -1.30
N CYS A 291 14.34 -3.90 -0.86
CA CYS A 291 14.72 -5.31 -1.04
C CYS A 291 14.68 -5.73 -2.52
N ILE A 292 13.87 -5.09 -3.37
CA ILE A 292 13.83 -5.37 -4.82
C ILE A 292 15.21 -5.13 -5.43
N SER A 293 15.92 -4.08 -5.01
CA SER A 293 17.27 -3.77 -5.48
C SER A 293 18.25 -4.93 -5.20
N GLY A 294 18.29 -5.39 -3.96
CA GLY A 294 19.24 -6.42 -3.52
C GLY A 294 18.91 -7.81 -4.03
N LEU A 295 17.62 -8.17 -4.02
CA LEU A 295 17.17 -9.44 -4.60
C LEU A 295 17.44 -9.46 -6.12
N GLY A 296 17.29 -8.32 -6.80
CA GLY A 296 17.52 -8.18 -8.25
C GLY A 296 18.97 -8.44 -8.67
N ARG A 297 19.94 -8.31 -7.76
CA ARG A 297 21.35 -8.71 -8.00
C ARG A 297 21.54 -10.22 -8.19
N ASN A 298 20.46 -11.00 -8.05
CA ASN A 298 20.42 -12.44 -8.28
C ASN A 298 19.68 -12.82 -9.56
N ALA A 299 19.41 -11.86 -10.46
CA ALA A 299 18.75 -12.13 -11.75
C ALA A 299 19.48 -13.18 -12.60
N ALA A 300 20.82 -13.27 -12.51
CA ALA A 300 21.61 -14.30 -13.17
C ALA A 300 21.32 -15.73 -12.67
N LEU A 301 20.73 -15.89 -11.48
CA LEU A 301 20.23 -17.16 -10.96
C LEU A 301 18.77 -17.43 -11.36
N GLY A 302 18.19 -16.61 -12.24
CA GLY A 302 16.79 -16.69 -12.62
C GLY A 302 15.82 -16.15 -11.57
N VAL A 303 16.25 -15.26 -10.66
CA VAL A 303 15.37 -14.64 -9.65
C VAL A 303 14.70 -13.38 -10.20
N GLU A 304 13.38 -13.28 -10.03
CA GLU A 304 12.57 -12.10 -10.34
C GLU A 304 11.94 -11.55 -9.05
N PRO A 305 12.52 -10.51 -8.42
CA PRO A 305 11.92 -9.91 -7.24
C PRO A 305 10.65 -9.15 -7.60
N ARG A 306 9.61 -9.31 -6.79
CA ARG A 306 8.34 -8.61 -6.96
C ARG A 306 7.83 -8.10 -5.63
N HIS A 307 7.35 -6.87 -5.63
CA HIS A 307 6.73 -6.31 -4.44
C HIS A 307 5.32 -6.86 -4.25
N VAL A 308 4.92 -7.15 -3.02
CA VAL A 308 3.58 -7.68 -2.71
C VAL A 308 2.49 -6.77 -3.27
N ALA A 309 2.59 -5.44 -3.15
CA ALA A 309 1.60 -4.52 -3.74
C ALA A 309 1.34 -4.78 -5.25
N VAL A 310 2.40 -5.04 -6.02
CA VAL A 310 2.30 -5.34 -7.46
C VAL A 310 1.65 -6.71 -7.69
N GLU A 311 1.96 -7.68 -6.85
CA GLU A 311 1.31 -8.99 -6.87
C GLU A 311 -0.20 -8.89 -6.55
N LEU A 312 -0.58 -8.11 -5.53
CA LEU A 312 -1.99 -7.86 -5.20
C LEU A 312 -2.72 -7.21 -6.38
N ALA A 313 -2.14 -6.18 -6.99
CA ALA A 313 -2.75 -5.50 -8.14
C ALA A 313 -2.93 -6.43 -9.35
N ALA A 314 -1.92 -7.25 -9.66
CA ALA A 314 -1.98 -8.21 -10.75
C ALA A 314 -3.01 -9.32 -10.49
N ALA A 315 -3.11 -9.82 -9.25
CA ALA A 315 -4.08 -10.84 -8.87
C ALA A 315 -5.53 -10.32 -8.84
N LEU A 316 -5.72 -9.01 -8.63
CA LEU A 316 -7.04 -8.37 -8.66
C LEU A 316 -7.55 -8.12 -10.07
N SER A 317 -6.72 -7.50 -10.91
CA SER A 317 -7.18 -6.91 -12.18
C SER A 317 -6.49 -7.49 -13.42
N GLY A 318 -5.71 -8.56 -13.25
CA GLY A 318 -5.02 -9.24 -14.34
C GLY A 318 -3.97 -8.36 -15.02
N ALA A 319 -3.65 -8.65 -16.29
CA ALA A 319 -2.59 -7.96 -17.01
C ALA A 319 -2.84 -6.44 -17.22
N GLY A 320 -4.10 -6.00 -17.25
CA GLY A 320 -4.51 -4.61 -17.46
C GLY A 320 -4.59 -3.75 -16.19
N TRP A 321 -4.05 -4.23 -15.07
CA TRP A 321 -4.09 -3.50 -13.80
C TRP A 321 -3.39 -2.13 -13.89
N ARG A 322 -2.32 -2.02 -14.70
CA ARG A 322 -1.54 -0.77 -14.82
C ARG A 322 -2.33 0.33 -15.51
N GLU A 323 -2.99 0.02 -16.60
CA GLU A 323 -3.86 0.93 -17.34
C GLU A 323 -5.02 1.37 -16.45
N THR A 324 -5.66 0.42 -15.77
CA THR A 324 -6.74 0.70 -14.82
C THR A 324 -6.27 1.64 -13.70
N ALA A 325 -5.11 1.36 -13.12
CA ALA A 325 -4.51 2.19 -12.08
C ALA A 325 -4.20 3.61 -12.58
N ARG A 326 -3.71 3.77 -13.82
CA ARG A 326 -3.47 5.09 -14.42
C ARG A 326 -4.78 5.88 -14.58
N THR A 327 -5.85 5.23 -15.02
CA THR A 327 -7.17 5.87 -15.11
C THR A 327 -7.69 6.32 -13.75
N GLN A 328 -7.54 5.48 -12.71
CA GLN A 328 -7.90 5.86 -11.33
C GLN A 328 -7.05 7.02 -10.79
N CYS A 329 -5.75 7.04 -11.11
CA CYS A 329 -4.85 8.11 -10.71
C CYS A 329 -5.14 9.44 -11.40
N ALA A 330 -5.68 9.41 -12.63
CA ALA A 330 -6.01 10.61 -13.39
C ALA A 330 -7.14 11.44 -12.75
N SER A 331 -7.98 10.84 -11.89
CA SER A 331 -9.03 11.55 -11.16
C SER A 331 -8.55 12.19 -9.85
N ALA A 332 -7.25 12.11 -9.52
CA ALA A 332 -6.72 12.73 -8.32
C ALA A 332 -6.84 14.26 -8.37
N GLN A 333 -7.24 14.87 -7.27
CA GLN A 333 -7.35 16.32 -7.13
C GLN A 333 -6.27 16.84 -6.17
N ALA A 334 -5.56 17.89 -6.58
CA ALA A 334 -4.62 18.58 -5.70
C ALA A 334 -5.38 19.55 -4.79
N LEU A 335 -5.18 19.40 -3.48
CA LEU A 335 -5.70 20.29 -2.45
C LEU A 335 -4.55 21.00 -1.76
N ARG A 336 -4.63 22.33 -1.69
CA ARG A 336 -3.61 23.17 -1.08
C ARG A 336 -3.90 23.38 0.40
N PHE A 337 -2.88 23.20 1.23
CA PHE A 337 -2.88 23.52 2.66
C PHE A 337 -1.98 24.71 2.99
#